data_AF-A0A2R4XEZ4-F1
#
_entry.id   AF-A0A2R4XEZ4-F1
#
_cell.length_a   1.000
_cell.length_b   1.000
_cell.length_c   1.000
_cell.angle_alpha   90.00
_cell.angle_beta   90.00
_cell.angle_gamma   90.00
#
_symmetry.space_group_name_H-M   'P 1'
#
loop_
_entity.id
_entity.type
_entity.pdbx_description
1 polymer ?
#
loop_
_entity_poly.entity_id
_entity_poly.type
_entity_poly.pdbx_seq_one_letter_code
_entity_poly.pdbx_strand_id
1 'polypeptide(L)' 'MKYAREVIDLMAAYPGRRFKIRQIVNHAAPWATPRQRQSIREGVRRVVLSLEENGQVCSTRSQVCNGGDAEYWWKPQH' A
#
# COMPACT_ATOMS: atom_id res chain seq x y z
N MET A 1 8.75 1.93 10.65
CA MET A 1 8.47 1.01 9.51
C MET A 1 9.25 1.48 8.27
N LYS A 2 9.94 0.59 7.55
CA LYS A 2 10.95 0.95 6.51
C LYS A 2 10.40 1.64 5.25
N TYR A 3 9.17 1.38 4.83
CA TYR A 3 8.57 1.91 3.58
C TYR A 3 7.47 2.95 3.83
N ALA A 4 7.40 3.50 5.04
CA ALA A 4 6.28 4.36 5.43
C ALA A 4 6.22 5.63 4.57
N ARG A 5 7.38 6.27 4.37
CA ARG A 5 7.50 7.52 3.62
C ARG A 5 7.06 7.33 2.16
N GLU A 6 7.59 6.33 1.49
CA GLU A 6 7.31 6.08 0.07
C GLU A 6 5.85 5.73 -0.18
N VAL A 7 5.22 5.01 0.75
CA VAL A 7 3.79 4.67 0.67
C VAL A 7 2.93 5.93 0.85
N ILE A 8 3.25 6.77 1.84
CA ILE A 8 2.53 8.02 2.10
C ILE A 8 2.71 8.98 0.93
N ASP A 9 3.95 9.22 0.49
CA ASP A 9 4.27 10.10 -0.64
C ASP A 9 3.52 9.68 -1.91
N LEU A 10 3.42 8.37 -2.19
CA LEU A 10 2.64 7.87 -3.32
C LEU A 10 1.13 8.09 -3.13
N MET A 11 0.56 7.61 -2.03
CA MET A 11 -0.89 7.53 -1.91
C MET A 11 -1.52 8.88 -1.59
N ALA A 12 -0.87 9.69 -0.74
CA ALA A 12 -1.36 11.01 -0.35
C ALA A 12 -1.23 12.03 -1.49
N ALA A 13 -0.28 11.86 -2.42
CA ALA A 13 -0.18 12.70 -3.62
C ALA A 13 -1.36 12.46 -4.60
N TYR A 14 -2.05 11.33 -4.50
CA TYR A 14 -3.20 11.00 -5.33
C TYR A 14 -4.40 10.51 -4.50
N PRO A 15 -5.05 11.38 -3.69
CA PRO A 15 -6.20 10.98 -2.88
C PRO A 15 -7.33 10.39 -3.71
N GLY A 16 -7.97 9.33 -3.21
CA GLY A 16 -9.03 8.61 -3.91
C GLY A 16 -8.58 7.69 -5.04
N ARG A 17 -7.32 7.80 -5.53
CA ARG A 17 -6.78 6.87 -6.53
C ARG A 17 -6.53 5.50 -5.89
N ARG A 18 -6.99 4.45 -6.56
CA ARG A 18 -6.82 3.07 -6.13
C ARG A 18 -5.50 2.47 -6.61
N PHE A 19 -4.82 1.80 -5.69
CA PHE A 19 -3.57 1.11 -5.93
C PHE A 19 -3.65 -0.35 -5.48
N LYS A 20 -3.15 -1.27 -6.31
CA LYS A 20 -2.86 -2.64 -5.89
C LYS A 20 -1.52 -2.68 -5.13
N ILE A 21 -1.36 -3.64 -4.22
CA ILE A 21 -0.11 -3.80 -3.44
C ILE A 21 1.15 -3.89 -4.33
N ARG A 22 1.03 -4.51 -5.51
CA ARG A 22 2.13 -4.62 -6.49
C ARG A 22 2.59 -3.24 -6.99
N GLN A 23 1.66 -2.31 -7.23
CA GLN A 23 1.99 -0.96 -7.68
C GLN A 23 2.71 -0.18 -6.59
N ILE A 24 2.25 -0.31 -5.34
CA ILE A 24 2.89 0.32 -4.18
C ILE A 24 4.31 -0.21 -3.99
N VAL A 25 4.51 -1.53 -4.07
CA VAL A 25 5.84 -2.15 -3.99
C VAL A 25 6.75 -1.69 -5.13
N ASN A 26 6.23 -1.58 -6.36
CA ASN A 26 7.00 -1.09 -7.50
C ASN A 26 7.47 0.35 -7.32
N HIS A 27 6.66 1.20 -6.68
CA HIS A 27 7.03 2.57 -6.36
C HIS A 27 8.04 2.65 -5.20
N ALA A 28 7.78 1.92 -4.11
CA ALA A 28 8.62 1.96 -2.91
C ALA A 28 10.01 1.35 -3.11
N ALA A 29 10.14 0.37 -4.01
CA ALA A 29 11.41 -0.29 -4.30
C ALA A 29 11.49 -0.74 -5.77
N PRO A 30 11.65 0.19 -6.73
CA PRO A 30 11.73 -0.15 -8.16
C PRO A 30 12.94 -1.04 -8.49
N TRP A 31 14.00 -0.93 -7.68
CA TRP A 31 15.25 -1.71 -7.78
C TRP A 31 15.14 -3.13 -7.18
N ALA A 32 14.00 -3.53 -6.63
CA ALA A 32 13.85 -4.79 -5.93
C ALA A 32 13.94 -6.02 -6.84
N THR A 33 14.88 -6.91 -6.51
CA THR A 33 14.98 -8.24 -7.13
C THR A 33 13.78 -9.12 -6.75
N PRO A 34 13.46 -10.17 -7.53
CA PRO A 34 12.37 -11.11 -7.21
C PRO A 34 12.46 -11.69 -5.79
N ARG A 35 13.68 -12.01 -5.32
CA ARG A 35 13.92 -12.54 -3.97
C ARG A 35 13.57 -11.54 -2.87
N GLN A 36 13.84 -10.24 -3.07
CA GLN A 36 13.56 -9.20 -2.08
C GLN A 36 12.08 -8.79 -2.02
N ARG A 37 11.34 -8.99 -3.12
CA ARG A 37 9.96 -8.51 -3.26
C ARG A 37 8.99 -9.05 -2.22
N GLN A 38 9.18 -10.27 -1.73
CA GLN A 38 8.32 -10.82 -0.69
C GLN A 38 8.48 -10.08 0.65
N SER A 39 9.73 -9.86 1.08
CA SER A 39 10.04 -9.10 2.30
C SER A 39 9.57 -7.64 2.19
N ILE A 40 9.78 -7.02 1.03
CA ILE A 40 9.33 -5.65 0.75
C ILE A 40 7.81 -5.57 0.80
N ARG A 41 7.11 -6.51 0.15
CA ARG A 41 5.65 -6.58 0.16
C ARG A 41 5.10 -6.66 1.58
N GLU A 42 5.71 -7.47 2.43
CA GLU A 42 5.29 -7.57 3.84
C GLU A 42 5.57 -6.28 4.61
N GLY A 43 6.68 -5.61 4.33
CA GLY A 43 6.95 -4.27 4.88
C GLY A 43 5.90 -3.24 4.46
N VAL A 44 5.56 -3.18 3.16
CA VAL A 44 4.52 -2.29 2.62
C VAL A 44 3.16 -2.63 3.20
N ARG A 45 2.82 -3.93 3.32
CA ARG A 45 1.55 -4.38 3.89
C ARG A 45 1.37 -3.86 5.32
N ARG A 46 2.40 -3.99 6.18
CA ARG A 46 2.36 -3.47 7.55
C ARG A 46 2.12 -1.96 7.61
N VAL A 47 2.73 -1.20 6.69
CA VAL A 47 2.49 0.25 6.59
C VAL A 47 1.04 0.54 6.24
N VAL A 48 0.53 -0.08 5.18
CA VAL A 48 -0.84 0.15 4.69
C VAL A 48 -1.88 -0.24 5.75
N LEU A 49 -1.67 -1.35 6.46
CA LEU A 49 -2.55 -1.76 7.56
C LEU A 49 -2.54 -0.74 8.70
N SER A 50 -1.37 -0.26 9.10
CA SER A 50 -1.28 0.78 10.13
C SER A 50 -1.96 2.08 9.70
N LEU A 51 -1.84 2.46 8.43
CA LEU A 51 -2.56 3.64 7.89
C LEU A 51 -4.07 3.44 7.83
N GLU A 52 -4.53 2.22 7.54
CA GLU A 52 -5.95 1.84 7.59
C GLU A 52 -6.49 1.92 9.03
N GLU A 53 -5.76 1.36 10.00
CA GLU A 53 -6.08 1.41 11.44
C GLU A 53 -6.17 2.85 11.96
N ASN A 54 -5.29 3.74 11.49
CA ASN A 54 -5.32 5.17 11.81
C ASN A 54 -6.30 5.98 10.94
N GLY A 55 -7.08 5.30 10.09
CA GLY A 55 -8.14 5.92 9.31
C GLY A 55 -7.67 6.82 8.16
N GLN A 56 -6.41 6.76 7.74
CA GLN A 56 -5.87 7.53 6.61
C GLN A 56 -6.11 6.85 5.26
N VAL A 57 -6.12 5.51 5.26
CA VAL A 57 -6.30 4.68 4.06
C VAL A 57 -7.58 3.87 4.16
N CYS A 58 -8.24 3.66 3.03
CA CYS A 58 -9.32 2.68 2.87
C CYS A 58 -8.83 1.50 2.02
N SER A 59 -9.44 0.33 2.21
CA SER A 59 -9.15 -0.84 1.40
C SER A 59 -10.37 -1.70 1.06
N THR A 60 -10.27 -2.50 -0.01
CA THR A 60 -11.22 -3.58 -0.34
C THR A 60 -10.79 -4.93 0.25
N ARG A 61 -9.80 -4.97 1.16
CA ARG A 61 -9.15 -6.22 1.57
C ARG A 61 -10.11 -7.22 2.24
N SER A 62 -11.14 -6.72 2.94
CA SER A 62 -12.17 -7.56 3.58
C SER A 62 -13.10 -8.24 2.57
N GLN A 63 -13.13 -7.77 1.33
CA GLN A 63 -14.00 -8.26 0.26
C GLN A 63 -13.32 -9.29 -0.64
N VAL A 64 -12.02 -9.54 -0.47
CA VAL A 64 -11.24 -10.45 -1.33
C VAL A 64 -10.66 -11.62 -0.53
N CYS A 65 -10.96 -12.85 -0.96
CA CYS A 65 -10.59 -14.08 -0.25
C CYS A 65 -9.06 -14.26 -0.10
N ASN A 66 -8.27 -13.78 -1.07
CA ASN A 66 -6.82 -13.99 -1.12
C ASN A 66 -5.98 -12.71 -0.96
N GLY A 67 -6.62 -11.54 -0.76
CA GLY A 67 -5.91 -10.25 -0.61
C GLY A 67 -5.12 -9.76 -1.84
N GLY A 68 -4.91 -10.60 -2.87
CA GLY A 68 -4.13 -10.28 -4.07
C GLY A 68 -4.78 -9.23 -4.97
N ASP A 69 -6.11 -9.19 -4.98
CA ASP A 69 -6.91 -8.18 -5.69
C ASP A 69 -7.40 -7.05 -4.77
N ALA A 70 -6.87 -6.96 -3.55
CA ALA A 70 -7.16 -5.83 -2.68
C ALA A 70 -6.62 -4.54 -3.29
N GLU A 71 -7.47 -3.52 -3.26
CA GLU A 71 -7.14 -2.16 -3.64
C GLU A 71 -7.07 -1.29 -2.39
N TYR A 72 -6.15 -0.33 -2.40
CA TYR A 72 -5.90 0.59 -1.31
C TYR A 72 -5.88 2.01 -1.85
N TRP A 73 -6.46 2.96 -1.13
CA TRP A 73 -6.45 4.37 -1.52
C TRP A 73 -6.39 5.28 -0.31
N TRP A 74 -5.72 6.42 -0.47
CA TRP A 74 -5.74 7.48 0.53
C TRP A 74 -7.14 8.11 0.57
N LYS A 75 -7.67 8.34 1.77
CA LYS A 75 -8.97 8.97 1.90
C LYS A 75 -8.91 10.40 1.34
N PRO A 76 -9.82 10.78 0.41
CA PRO A 76 -9.93 12.18 0.05
C PRO A 76 -10.34 12.98 1.29
N GLN A 77 -9.57 14.02 1.63
CA GLN A 77 -10.02 15.01 2.59
C GLN A 77 -11.15 15.80 1.91
N HIS A 78 -12.30 15.83 2.57
CA HIS A 78 -13.52 16.48 2.11
C HIS A 78 -13.70 17.83 2.80
#